data_AF-K0K482-F1
#
_entry.id   AF-K0K482-F1
#
_cell.length_a   1.000
_cell.length_b   1.000
_cell.length_c   1.000
_cell.angle_alpha   90.00
_cell.angle_beta   90.00
_cell.angle_gamma   90.00
#
_symmetry.space_group_name_H-M   'P 1'
#
loop_
_entity.id
_entity.type
_entity.pdbx_description
1 polymer ?
#
loop_
_entity_poly.entity_id
_entity_poly.type
_entity_poly.pdbx_seq_one_letter_code
_entity_poly.pdbx_strand_id
1 'polypeptide(L)'
;MAHTVRLRRREFANAAKLAGFRSDYALAKAMGVNRSTVARVLGGGLRPGPMFIGSALNALAPLEFGDLFEVVRVDPVPVPGVDQKVTAGRQRSAW
;
A
#
# COMPACT_ATOMS: atom_id res chain seq x y z
N MET A 1 -14.02 6.85 -7.68
CA MET A 1 -12.56 6.75 -7.41
C MET A 1 -12.29 5.56 -6.51
N ALA A 2 -11.18 4.85 -6.70
CA ALA A 2 -10.77 3.75 -5.83
C ALA A 2 -9.74 4.20 -4.79
N HIS A 3 -9.72 3.51 -3.66
CA HIS A 3 -8.74 3.70 -2.60
C HIS A 3 -7.92 2.42 -2.42
N THR A 4 -6.71 2.57 -1.90
CA THR A 4 -5.80 1.46 -1.64
C THR A 4 -5.02 1.73 -0.37
N VAL A 5 -4.53 0.66 0.24
CA VAL A 5 -3.57 0.76 1.34
C VAL A 5 -2.16 0.97 0.77
N ARG A 6 -1.39 1.85 1.41
CA ARG A 6 0.05 2.05 1.19
C ARG A 6 0.78 1.94 2.52
N LEU A 7 2.02 1.45 2.46
CA LEU A 7 2.91 1.38 3.61
C LEU A 7 3.52 2.76 3.90
N ARG A 8 3.45 3.19 5.15
CA ARG A 8 4.20 4.33 5.67
C ARG A 8 5.66 3.92 5.89
N ARG A 9 6.45 3.92 4.81
CA ARG A 9 7.79 3.28 4.78
C ARG A 9 8.74 3.77 5.88
N ARG A 10 8.73 5.06 6.20
CA ARG A 10 9.64 5.63 7.21
C ARG A 10 9.23 5.21 8.61
N GLU A 11 7.95 5.35 8.90
CA GLU A 11 7.29 5.00 10.16
C GLU A 11 7.44 3.51 10.43
N PHE A 12 7.20 2.68 9.42
CA PHE A 12 7.38 1.23 9.49
C PHE A 12 8.84 0.83 9.74
N ALA A 13 9.80 1.44 9.03
CA ALA A 13 11.21 1.16 9.24
C ALA A 13 11.68 1.57 10.65
N ASN A 14 11.17 2.69 11.17
CA ASN A 14 11.46 3.14 12.52
C ASN A 14 10.81 2.21 13.56
N ALA A 15 9.56 1.84 13.38
CA ALA A 15 8.85 0.87 14.22
C ALA A 15 9.59 -0.48 14.30
N ALA A 16 10.02 -1.02 13.16
CA ALA A 16 10.77 -2.27 13.11
C ALA A 16 12.09 -2.19 13.89
N LYS A 17 12.81 -1.07 13.77
CA LYS A 17 14.05 -0.84 14.54
C LYS A 17 13.78 -0.71 16.03
N LEU A 18 12.74 0.03 16.42
CA LEU A 18 12.34 0.21 17.82
C LEU A 18 11.87 -1.10 18.46
N ALA A 19 11.22 -1.97 17.68
CA ALA A 19 10.85 -3.33 18.08
C ALA A 19 12.06 -4.30 18.14
N GLY A 20 13.28 -3.84 17.83
CA GLY A 20 14.50 -4.62 17.93
C GLY A 20 14.86 -5.43 16.67
N PHE A 21 14.11 -5.30 15.57
CA PHE A 21 14.43 -5.98 14.32
C PHE A 21 15.55 -5.27 13.57
N ARG A 22 16.75 -5.85 13.60
CA ARG A 22 17.96 -5.29 12.95
C ARG A 22 18.09 -5.62 11.47
N SER A 23 17.22 -6.47 10.91
CA SER A 23 17.24 -6.83 9.50
C SER A 23 15.85 -7.19 8.99
N ASP A 24 15.64 -7.00 7.68
CA ASP A 24 14.41 -7.40 6.98
C ASP A 24 14.14 -8.91 7.13
N TYR A 25 15.20 -9.72 7.26
CA TYR A 25 15.08 -11.15 7.48
C TYR A 25 14.48 -11.47 8.86
N ALA A 26 14.98 -10.82 9.91
CA ALA A 26 14.45 -11.01 11.27
C ALA A 26 12.98 -10.57 11.35
N LEU A 27 12.64 -9.44 10.71
CA LEU A 27 11.27 -8.97 10.62
C LEU A 27 10.38 -9.94 9.82
N ALA A 28 10.83 -10.39 8.65
CA ALA A 28 10.10 -11.34 7.83
C ALA A 28 9.77 -12.64 8.60
N LYS A 29 10.75 -13.14 9.38
CA LYS A 29 10.57 -14.30 10.24
C LYS A 29 9.54 -14.05 11.33
N ALA A 30 9.58 -12.90 12.00
CA ALA A 30 8.62 -12.53 13.05
C ALA A 30 7.19 -12.36 12.50
N MET A 31 7.08 -11.81 11.29
CA MET A 31 5.81 -11.64 10.57
C MET A 31 5.29 -12.95 9.94
N GLY A 32 6.11 -14.00 9.84
CA GLY A 32 5.75 -15.23 9.14
C GLY A 32 5.57 -15.05 7.62
N VAL A 33 6.23 -14.06 7.01
CA VAL A 33 6.13 -13.77 5.57
C VAL A 33 7.47 -14.03 4.85
N ASN A 34 7.42 -14.23 3.53
CA ASN A 34 8.64 -14.39 2.74
C ASN A 34 9.44 -13.08 2.73
N ARG A 35 10.77 -13.18 2.92
CA ARG A 35 11.71 -12.05 2.82
C ARG A 35 11.56 -11.28 1.50
N SER A 36 11.33 -11.98 0.39
CA SER A 36 11.15 -11.33 -0.93
C SER A 36 9.90 -10.45 -0.97
N THR A 37 8.83 -10.86 -0.29
CA THR A 37 7.61 -10.06 -0.12
C THR A 37 7.88 -8.81 0.70
N VAL A 38 8.60 -8.93 1.83
CA VAL A 38 8.99 -7.78 2.65
C VAL A 38 9.80 -6.77 1.85
N ALA A 39 10.84 -7.24 1.15
CA ALA A 39 11.69 -6.37 0.35
C ALA A 39 10.90 -5.64 -0.76
N ARG A 40 9.95 -6.31 -1.42
CA ARG A 40 9.11 -5.68 -2.46
C ARG A 40 8.14 -4.66 -1.89
N VAL A 41 7.54 -4.93 -0.73
CA VAL A 41 6.62 -3.98 -0.07
C VAL A 41 7.37 -2.77 0.48
N LEU A 42 8.51 -2.97 1.14
CA LEU A 42 9.38 -1.89 1.62
C LEU A 42 9.94 -1.05 0.46
N GLY A 43 10.31 -1.71 -0.64
CA GLY A 43 10.77 -1.06 -1.87
C GLY A 43 9.66 -0.33 -2.65
N GLY A 44 8.39 -0.54 -2.30
CA GLY A 44 7.25 0.04 -3.01
C GLY A 44 6.90 -0.66 -4.33
N GLY A 45 7.56 -1.77 -4.66
CA GLY A 45 7.27 -2.58 -5.85
C GLY A 45 6.04 -3.48 -5.69
N LEU A 46 5.53 -3.64 -4.46
CA LEU A 46 4.32 -4.40 -4.18
C LEU A 46 3.43 -3.66 -3.17
N ARG A 47 2.12 -3.65 -3.43
CA ARG A 47 1.14 -3.14 -2.46
C ARG A 47 0.96 -4.14 -1.31
N PRO A 48 0.90 -3.68 -0.05
CA PRO A 48 0.68 -4.57 1.08
C PRO A 48 -0.71 -5.22 1.00
N GLY A 49 -0.75 -6.55 0.95
CA GLY A 49 -2.00 -7.31 0.98
C GLY A 49 -2.51 -7.56 2.40
N PRO A 50 -3.73 -8.12 2.56
CA PRO A 50 -4.34 -8.37 3.87
C PRO A 50 -3.47 -9.21 4.81
N MET A 51 -2.85 -10.28 4.29
CA MET A 51 -1.90 -11.11 5.03
C MET A 51 -0.71 -10.31 5.56
N PHE A 52 -0.11 -9.46 4.72
CA PHE A 52 1.04 -8.65 5.13
C PHE A 52 0.66 -7.65 6.24
N ILE A 53 -0.50 -7.00 6.09
CA ILE A 53 -1.02 -6.02 7.04
C ILE A 53 -1.25 -6.68 8.41
N GLY A 54 -1.98 -7.81 8.44
CA GLY A 54 -2.24 -8.52 9.69
C GLY A 54 -0.97 -9.03 10.37
N SER A 55 -0.06 -9.64 9.60
CA SER A 55 1.24 -10.09 10.10
C SER A 55 2.08 -8.96 10.68
N ALA A 56 2.06 -7.78 10.05
CA ALA A 56 2.82 -6.63 10.51
C ALA A 56 2.28 -6.08 11.83
N LEU A 57 0.97 -5.92 11.95
CA LEU A 57 0.32 -5.42 13.16
C LEU A 57 0.53 -6.36 14.35
N ASN A 58 0.52 -7.67 14.09
CA ASN A 58 0.81 -8.65 15.13
C ASN A 58 2.30 -8.65 15.53
N ALA A 59 3.22 -8.59 14.57
CA ALA A 59 4.66 -8.63 14.84
C ALA A 59 5.22 -7.33 15.47
N LEU A 60 4.55 -6.20 15.23
CA LEU A 60 4.93 -4.88 15.72
C LEU A 60 3.96 -4.35 16.79
N ALA A 61 3.23 -5.23 17.47
CA ALA A 61 2.36 -4.85 18.56
C ALA A 61 3.14 -4.02 19.61
N PRO A 62 2.54 -2.94 20.16
CA PRO A 62 1.12 -2.60 20.12
C PRO A 62 0.71 -1.62 18.98
N LEU A 63 1.49 -1.48 17.91
CA LEU A 63 1.19 -0.50 16.86
C LEU A 63 -0.10 -0.82 16.09
N GLU A 64 -0.83 0.23 15.73
CA GLU A 64 -2.09 0.13 15.00
C GLU A 64 -1.92 0.40 13.51
N PHE A 65 -3.01 0.17 12.75
CA PHE A 65 -3.02 0.36 11.30
C PHE A 65 -2.57 1.78 10.90
N GLY A 66 -3.03 2.81 11.61
CA GLY A 66 -2.71 4.21 11.31
C GLY A 66 -1.24 4.58 11.48
N ASP A 67 -0.51 3.83 12.30
CA ASP A 67 0.92 4.06 12.55
C ASP A 67 1.78 3.54 11.39
N LEU A 68 1.38 2.41 10.81
CA LEU A 68 2.16 1.67 9.83
C LEU A 68 1.67 1.86 8.38
N PHE A 69 0.39 2.19 8.20
CA PHE A 69 -0.27 2.21 6.91
C PHE A 69 -1.09 3.50 6.73
N GLU A 70 -1.43 3.76 5.47
CA GLU A 70 -2.30 4.86 5.09
C GLU A 70 -3.20 4.43 3.93
N VAL A 71 -4.40 4.99 3.90
CA VAL A 71 -5.33 4.80 2.77
C VAL A 71 -5.13 5.96 1.80
N VAL A 72 -4.62 5.65 0.61
CA VAL A 72 -4.38 6.65 -0.44
C VAL A 72 -5.37 6.50 -1.57
N ARG A 73 -5.62 7.61 -2.27
CA ARG A 73 -6.41 7.60 -3.50
C ARG A 73 -5.59 6.93 -4.60
N VAL A 74 -6.24 6.10 -5.41
CA VAL A 74 -5.67 5.59 -6.65
C VAL A 74 -6.20 6.44 -7.78
N ASP A 75 -5.30 7.17 -8.42
CA ASP A 75 -5.60 7.77 -9.71
C ASP A 75 -5.87 6.64 -10.70
N PRO A 76 -7.00 6.68 -11.42
CA PRO A 76 -7.28 5.66 -12.42
C PRO A 76 -6.14 5.68 -13.44
N VAL A 77 -5.50 4.52 -13.62
CA VAL A 77 -4.55 4.35 -14.72
C VAL A 77 -5.35 4.59 -16.00
N PRO A 78 -4.96 5.55 -16.86
CA PRO A 78 -5.59 5.72 -18.15
C PRO A 78 -5.42 4.41 -18.91
N VAL A 79 -6.51 3.71 -19.16
CA VAL A 79 -6.52 2.52 -19.99
C VAL A 79 -6.17 2.95 -21.43
N PRO A 80 -5.01 2.55 -21.98
CA PRO A 80 -4.65 2.91 -23.34
C PRO A 80 -5.70 2.35 -24.30
N GLY A 81 -6.39 3.22 -25.04
CA GLY A 81 -7.39 2.82 -26.03
C GLY A 81 -8.86 3.02 -25.64
N VAL A 82 -9.17 3.61 -24.47
CA VAL A 82 -10.54 4.11 -24.23
C VAL A 82 -10.63 5.55 -24.72
N ASP A 83 -11.27 5.71 -25.88
CA ASP A 83 -11.56 7.00 -26.51
C ASP A 83 -12.26 7.95 -25.51
N GLN A 84 -11.59 9.03 -25.11
CA GLN A 84 -12.12 10.05 -24.19
C GLN A 84 -13.27 10.88 -24.80
N LYS A 85 -13.71 10.57 -26.03
CA LYS A 85 -14.62 11.43 -26.80
C LYS A 85 -16.11 11.33 -26.45
N VAL A 86 -16.53 10.49 -25.51
CA VAL A 86 -17.98 10.29 -25.27
C VAL A 86 -18.60 11.32 -24.29
N THR A 87 -17.82 12.07 -23.52
CA THR A 87 -18.40 12.97 -22.49
C THR A 87 -18.57 14.44 -22.92
N ALA A 88 -18.09 14.83 -24.11
CA ALA A 88 -18.19 16.20 -24.60
C ALA A 88 -19.07 16.30 -25.86
N GLY A 89 -20.37 16.00 -25.74
CA GLY A 89 -21.23 15.99 -26.92
C GLY A 89 -22.73 15.83 -26.68
N ARG A 90 -23.30 16.43 -25.63
CA ARG A 90 -24.77 16.53 -25.53
C ARG A 90 -25.26 17.80 -24.85
N GLN A 91 -24.79 18.95 -25.30
CA GLN A 91 -25.50 20.22 -25.12
C GLN A 91 -25.40 21.06 -26.39
N ARG A 92 -26.27 20.75 -27.35
CA ARG A 92 -26.80 21.73 -28.31
C ARG A 92 -28.31 21.51 -28.37
N SER A 93 -28.99 22.13 -27.42
CA SER A 93 -30.42 22.40 -27.48
C SER A 93 -30.68 23.45 -28.55
N ALA A 94 -31.80 23.24 -29.27
CA ALA A 94 -32.72 24.22 -29.83
C ALA A 94 -32.11 25.42 -30.58
N TRP A 95 -32.34 25.51 -31.89
CA TRP A 95 -33.44 26.27 -32.51
C TRP A 95 -33.81 25.60 -33.83
#